data_AF-A0A380DXJ0-F1
#
_entry.id   AF-A0A380DXJ0-F1
#
_cell.length_a   1.000
_cell.length_b   1.000
_cell.length_c   1.000
_cell.angle_alpha   90.00
_cell.angle_beta   90.00
_cell.angle_gamma   90.00
#
_symmetry.space_group_name_H-M   'P 1'
#
loop_
_entity.id
_entity.type
_entity.pdbx_description
1 polymer ?
#
loop_
_entity_poly.entity_id
_entity_poly.type
_entity_poly.pdbx_seq_one_letter_code
_entity_poly.pdbx_strand_id
1 'polypeptide(L)'
;MVDIGNVFTKKIPNAQIDGKVGRQLVDATPIVKSQYKDYAKKGQKVVVELGTNGAFTKDQLNELLDSFGKADIYLVSIRVPRNYEGRINKLIYEAAEKRPNVHLVDWYKASAGHPEYFAYDGIHLEYAGSKALTDLIVKTMETHATNKK
;
A
#
# COMPACT_ATOMS: atom_id res chain seq x y z
N MET A 1 1.71 -3.64 7.53
CA MET A 1 2.23 -3.10 8.80
C MET A 1 1.08 -2.38 9.47
N VAL A 2 0.93 -2.47 10.79
CA VAL A 2 -0.21 -1.81 11.47
C VAL A 2 0.16 -0.40 11.95
N ASP A 3 1.46 -0.11 11.99
CA ASP A 3 2.01 0.96 12.81
C ASP A 3 1.84 2.37 12.21
N ILE A 4 1.39 2.49 10.95
CA ILE A 4 1.17 3.80 10.33
C ILE A 4 -0.23 4.37 10.58
N GLY A 5 -1.20 3.56 11.01
CA GLY A 5 -2.62 3.95 11.07
C GLY A 5 -2.87 5.24 11.85
N ASN A 6 -2.33 5.33 13.07
CA ASN A 6 -2.48 6.52 13.92
C ASN A 6 -1.79 7.76 13.34
N VAL A 7 -0.65 7.58 12.66
CA VAL A 7 0.08 8.69 12.00
C VAL A 7 -0.71 9.17 10.79
N PHE A 8 -1.27 8.25 10.02
CA PHE A 8 -2.07 8.52 8.84
C PHE A 8 -3.35 9.27 9.19
N THR A 9 -4.13 8.80 10.18
CA THR A 9 -5.38 9.45 10.60
C THR A 9 -5.16 10.87 11.14
N LYS A 10 -3.99 11.17 11.73
CA LYS A 10 -3.66 12.56 12.12
C LYS A 10 -3.54 13.50 10.92
N LYS A 11 -3.11 13.00 9.75
CA LYS A 11 -3.01 13.79 8.51
C LYS A 11 -4.29 13.77 7.68
N ILE A 12 -4.99 12.63 7.66
CA ILE A 12 -6.23 12.42 6.94
C ILE A 12 -7.30 11.94 7.94
N PRO A 13 -7.98 12.85 8.67
CA PRO A 13 -8.87 12.49 9.78
C PRO A 13 -10.02 11.55 9.42
N ASN A 14 -10.46 11.58 8.16
CA ASN A 14 -11.57 10.76 7.67
C ASN A 14 -11.10 9.43 7.03
N ALA A 15 -9.82 9.09 7.12
CA ALA A 15 -9.31 7.82 6.58
C ALA A 15 -9.85 6.63 7.38
N GLN A 16 -10.37 5.63 6.67
CA GLN A 16 -10.70 4.33 7.26
C GLN A 16 -9.47 3.45 7.21
N ILE A 17 -8.97 3.02 8.38
CA ILE A 17 -7.76 2.22 8.50
C ILE A 17 -8.14 0.78 8.84
N ASP A 18 -7.82 -0.15 7.95
CA ASP A 18 -7.96 -1.59 8.18
C ASP A 18 -6.57 -2.26 8.11
N GLY A 19 -5.81 -2.10 9.20
CA GLY A 19 -4.51 -2.73 9.38
C GLY A 19 -4.61 -3.95 10.30
N LYS A 20 -3.96 -5.07 9.94
CA LYS A 20 -3.83 -6.26 10.79
C LYS A 20 -2.43 -6.86 10.69
N VAL A 21 -1.79 -7.11 11.85
CA VAL A 21 -0.48 -7.76 11.92
C VAL A 21 -0.58 -9.15 11.30
N GLY A 22 0.39 -9.52 10.45
CA GLY A 22 0.45 -10.84 9.81
C GLY A 22 -0.51 -11.04 8.62
N ARG A 23 -1.38 -10.06 8.29
CA ARG A 23 -2.32 -10.20 7.16
C ARG A 23 -1.56 -10.49 5.85
N GLN A 24 -1.98 -11.54 5.15
CA GLN A 24 -1.52 -11.88 3.82
C GLN A 24 -2.41 -11.22 2.76
N LEU A 25 -1.90 -11.08 1.54
CA LEU A 25 -2.67 -10.48 0.46
C LEU A 25 -3.94 -11.28 0.12
N VAL A 26 -3.84 -12.61 0.13
CA VAL A 26 -4.97 -13.51 -0.16
C VAL A 26 -6.14 -13.33 0.82
N ASP A 27 -5.85 -12.95 2.06
CA ASP A 27 -6.88 -12.71 3.09
C ASP A 27 -7.60 -11.38 2.88
N ALA A 28 -6.99 -10.43 2.14
CA ALA A 28 -7.57 -9.11 1.92
C ALA A 28 -8.71 -9.15 0.90
N THR A 29 -8.62 -9.99 -0.14
CA THR A 29 -9.63 -10.03 -1.21
C THR A 29 -11.03 -10.37 -0.72
N PRO A 30 -11.25 -11.39 0.14
CA PRO A 30 -12.57 -11.64 0.73
C PRO A 30 -13.10 -10.48 1.58
N ILE A 31 -12.22 -9.77 2.30
CA ILE A 31 -12.58 -8.60 3.11
C ILE A 31 -13.08 -7.48 2.18
N VAL A 32 -12.34 -7.16 1.11
CA VAL A 32 -12.75 -6.14 0.14
C VAL A 32 -14.08 -6.48 -0.51
N LYS A 33 -14.24 -7.72 -0.98
CA LYS A 33 -15.48 -8.18 -1.61
C LYS A 33 -16.68 -8.16 -0.69
N SER A 34 -16.51 -8.31 0.63
CA SER A 34 -17.62 -8.34 1.59
C SER A 34 -17.92 -6.99 2.23
N GLN A 35 -16.89 -6.18 2.54
CA GLN A 35 -17.02 -5.00 3.39
C GLN A 35 -16.76 -3.68 2.66
N TYR A 36 -15.98 -3.69 1.58
CA TYR A 36 -15.49 -2.45 0.94
C TYR A 36 -16.03 -2.21 -0.48
N LYS A 37 -17.19 -2.79 -0.82
CA LYS A 37 -17.84 -2.60 -2.13
C LYS A 37 -18.09 -1.13 -2.48
N ASP A 38 -18.38 -0.29 -1.48
CA ASP A 38 -18.61 1.15 -1.71
C ASP A 38 -17.34 1.92 -2.07
N TYR A 39 -16.17 1.38 -1.70
CA TYR A 39 -14.87 1.93 -2.07
C TYR A 39 -14.42 1.50 -3.47
N ALA A 40 -15.11 0.55 -4.12
CA ALA A 40 -14.77 0.07 -5.47
C ALA A 40 -15.28 0.96 -6.62
N LYS A 41 -15.63 2.22 -6.33
CA LYS A 41 -16.31 3.16 -7.25
C LYS A 41 -15.36 4.25 -7.75
N LYS A 42 -15.69 4.83 -8.91
CA LYS A 42 -14.93 5.97 -9.46
C LYS A 42 -14.94 7.14 -8.47
N GLY A 43 -13.77 7.76 -8.27
CA GLY A 43 -13.59 8.87 -7.33
C GLY A 43 -13.23 8.44 -5.90
N GLN A 44 -13.32 7.14 -5.60
CA GLN A 44 -12.80 6.58 -4.35
C GLN A 44 -11.29 6.38 -4.46
N LYS A 45 -10.61 6.48 -3.31
CA LYS A 45 -9.17 6.28 -3.17
C LYS A 45 -8.93 5.15 -2.17
N VAL A 46 -8.10 4.19 -2.54
CA VAL A 46 -7.74 3.04 -1.68
C VAL A 46 -6.22 2.92 -1.63
N VAL A 47 -5.66 2.74 -0.44
CA VAL A 47 -4.24 2.43 -0.26
C VAL A 47 -4.08 0.95 0.02
N VAL A 48 -3.16 0.29 -0.66
CA VAL A 48 -2.85 -1.14 -0.47
C VAL A 48 -1.40 -1.28 -0.01
N GLU A 49 -1.22 -1.65 1.25
CA GLU A 49 0.08 -1.87 1.89
C GLU A 49 0.21 -3.34 2.33
N LEU A 50 0.42 -4.23 1.35
CA LEU A 50 0.51 -5.68 1.55
C LEU A 50 1.78 -6.23 0.89
N GLY A 51 2.38 -7.25 1.51
CA GLY A 51 3.59 -7.93 1.04
C GLY A 51 4.70 -8.03 2.07
N THR A 52 4.75 -7.13 3.07
CA THR A 52 5.76 -7.15 4.13
C THR A 52 5.63 -8.41 5.01
N ASN A 53 4.40 -8.87 5.27
CA ASN A 53 4.14 -10.02 6.12
C ASN A 53 4.16 -11.36 5.37
N GLY A 54 4.33 -11.34 4.05
CA GLY A 54 4.42 -12.57 3.27
C GLY A 54 4.19 -12.35 1.78
N ALA A 55 4.68 -13.32 1.02
CA ALA A 55 4.65 -13.29 -0.43
C ALA A 55 3.24 -13.56 -0.98
N PHE A 56 2.98 -13.07 -2.19
CA PHE A 56 1.79 -13.35 -2.97
C PHE A 56 2.15 -13.63 -4.43
N THR A 57 1.20 -14.21 -5.15
CA THR A 57 1.30 -14.47 -6.59
C THR A 57 0.73 -13.31 -7.41
N LYS A 58 1.04 -13.30 -8.71
CA LYS A 58 0.47 -12.33 -9.66
C LYS A 58 -1.06 -12.41 -9.71
N ASP A 59 -1.62 -13.61 -9.66
CA ASP A 59 -3.06 -13.82 -9.73
C ASP A 59 -3.76 -13.32 -8.48
N GLN A 60 -3.18 -13.56 -7.29
CA GLN A 60 -3.68 -13.01 -6.04
C GLN A 60 -3.68 -11.48 -6.06
N LEU A 61 -2.58 -10.87 -6.52
CA LEU A 61 -2.49 -9.42 -6.66
C LEU A 61 -3.57 -8.89 -7.63
N ASN A 62 -3.70 -9.51 -8.81
CA ASN A 62 -4.71 -9.12 -9.79
C ASN A 62 -6.13 -9.23 -9.23
N GLU A 63 -6.45 -10.33 -8.55
CA GLU A 63 -7.77 -10.54 -7.96
C GLU A 63 -8.12 -9.46 -6.93
N LEU A 64 -7.14 -9.08 -6.09
CA LEU A 64 -7.32 -7.98 -5.15
C LEU A 64 -7.53 -6.64 -5.87
N LEU A 65 -6.68 -6.31 -6.85
CA LEU A 65 -6.78 -5.04 -7.58
C LEU A 65 -8.10 -4.92 -8.35
N ASP A 66 -8.56 -6.02 -8.97
CA ASP A 66 -9.83 -6.07 -9.68
C ASP A 66 -11.02 -5.87 -8.73
N SER A 67 -10.92 -6.32 -7.47
CA SER A 67 -11.98 -6.14 -6.48
C SER A 67 -12.24 -4.68 -6.09
N PHE A 68 -11.30 -3.77 -6.37
CA PHE A 68 -11.48 -2.32 -6.18
C PHE A 68 -12.10 -1.60 -7.39
N GLY A 69 -12.47 -2.33 -8.45
CA GLY A 69 -13.25 -1.79 -9.56
C GLY A 69 -12.63 -0.54 -10.19
N LYS A 70 -13.33 0.61 -10.08
CA LYS A 70 -12.92 1.88 -10.71
C LYS A 70 -12.24 2.86 -9.73
N ALA A 71 -11.90 2.42 -8.53
CA ALA A 71 -11.20 3.24 -7.56
C ALA A 71 -9.77 3.57 -8.04
N ASP A 72 -9.23 4.68 -7.54
CA ASP A 72 -7.80 4.95 -7.61
C ASP A 72 -7.10 4.17 -6.50
N ILE A 73 -6.21 3.24 -6.89
CA ILE A 73 -5.50 2.34 -6.00
C ILE A 73 -4.07 2.83 -5.85
N TYR A 74 -3.64 3.13 -4.62
CA TYR A 74 -2.29 3.54 -4.28
C TYR A 74 -1.55 2.31 -3.73
N LEU A 75 -0.76 1.67 -4.58
CA LEU A 75 -0.10 0.41 -4.28
C LEU A 75 1.32 0.65 -3.77
N VAL A 76 1.58 0.25 -2.52
CA VAL A 76 2.84 0.51 -1.82
C VAL A 76 3.82 -0.63 -2.06
N SER A 77 5.00 -0.31 -2.61
CA SER A 77 6.12 -1.26 -2.70
C SER A 77 6.69 -1.58 -1.31
N ILE A 78 7.34 -2.73 -1.15
CA ILE A 78 7.79 -3.22 0.15
C ILE A 78 9.31 -3.07 0.30
N ARG A 79 9.77 -2.80 1.52
CA ARG A 79 11.17 -3.00 1.93
C ARG A 79 11.16 -3.94 3.12
N VAL A 80 11.73 -5.12 2.96
CA VAL A 80 11.73 -6.17 3.97
C VAL A 80 12.92 -7.11 3.74
N PRO A 81 13.69 -7.50 4.78
CA PRO A 81 14.82 -8.41 4.64
C PRO A 81 14.34 -9.86 4.48
N ARG A 82 13.71 -10.16 3.34
CA ARG A 82 13.21 -11.48 2.97
C ARG A 82 13.53 -11.78 1.51
N ASN A 83 13.81 -13.04 1.22
CA ASN A 83 14.19 -13.52 -0.11
C ASN A 83 13.15 -13.20 -1.22
N TYR A 84 11.89 -12.98 -0.85
CA TYR A 84 10.82 -12.67 -1.80
C TYR A 84 10.67 -11.18 -2.13
N GLU A 85 11.38 -10.27 -1.45
CA GLU A 85 11.22 -8.80 -1.61
C GLU A 85 11.26 -8.38 -3.08
N GLY A 86 12.33 -8.75 -3.80
CA GLY A 86 12.51 -8.38 -5.20
C GLY A 86 11.40 -8.92 -6.12
N ARG A 87 10.95 -10.16 -5.89
CA ARG A 87 9.86 -10.75 -6.68
C ARG A 87 8.53 -10.01 -6.44
N ILE A 88 8.24 -9.66 -5.19
CA ILE A 88 7.01 -8.96 -4.83
C ILE A 88 7.01 -7.53 -5.36
N ASN A 89 8.11 -6.80 -5.23
CA ASN A 89 8.24 -5.46 -5.81
C ASN A 89 8.10 -5.49 -7.34
N LYS A 90 8.65 -6.50 -8.01
CA LYS A 90 8.43 -6.68 -9.46
C LYS A 90 6.94 -6.79 -9.81
N LEU A 91 6.16 -7.57 -9.07
CA LEU A 91 4.70 -7.68 -9.30
C LEU A 91 3.97 -6.35 -9.05
N ILE A 92 4.36 -5.62 -8.01
CA ILE A 92 3.80 -4.31 -7.68
C ILE A 92 4.08 -3.29 -8.79
N TYR A 93 5.33 -3.21 -9.26
CA TYR A 93 5.71 -2.29 -10.34
C TYR A 93 5.00 -2.63 -11.64
N GLU A 94 4.97 -3.91 -12.03
CA GLU A 94 4.25 -4.33 -13.24
C GLU A 94 2.76 -4.03 -13.17
N ALA A 95 2.13 -4.15 -12.00
CA ALA A 95 0.71 -3.85 -11.83
C ALA A 95 0.42 -2.35 -11.98
N ALA A 96 1.26 -1.48 -11.40
CA ALA A 96 1.15 -0.04 -11.52
C ALA A 96 1.41 0.45 -12.97
N GLU A 97 2.33 -0.18 -13.69
CA GLU A 97 2.60 0.14 -15.10
C GLU A 97 1.42 -0.26 -16.01
N LYS A 98 0.79 -1.42 -15.76
CA LYS A 98 -0.24 -1.99 -16.64
C LYS A 98 -1.65 -1.45 -16.38
N ARG A 99 -1.91 -0.85 -15.22
CA ARG A 99 -3.26 -0.45 -14.79
C ARG A 99 -3.32 1.06 -14.55
N PRO A 100 -4.09 1.83 -15.35
CA PRO A 100 -4.11 3.30 -15.25
C PRO A 100 -4.74 3.83 -13.95
N ASN A 101 -5.49 3.00 -13.23
CA ASN A 101 -6.05 3.33 -11.93
C ASN A 101 -5.18 2.84 -10.76
N VAL A 102 -4.00 2.28 -11.02
CA VAL A 102 -3.03 1.88 -9.99
C VAL A 102 -1.86 2.85 -10.00
N HIS A 103 -1.68 3.57 -8.90
CA HIS A 103 -0.66 4.58 -8.69
C HIS A 103 0.40 4.01 -7.75
N LEU A 104 1.66 3.98 -8.19
CA LEU A 104 2.76 3.43 -7.40
C LEU A 104 3.14 4.38 -6.26
N VAL A 105 3.19 3.84 -5.05
CA VAL A 105 3.87 4.45 -3.90
C VAL A 105 5.20 3.72 -3.71
N ASP A 106 6.28 4.28 -4.26
CA ASP A 106 7.61 3.65 -4.29
C ASP A 106 8.36 3.78 -2.95
N TRP A 107 7.81 3.18 -1.90
CA TRP A 107 8.44 3.10 -0.58
C TRP A 107 9.77 2.37 -0.61
N TYR A 108 9.94 1.33 -1.43
CA TYR A 108 11.22 0.63 -1.55
C TYR A 108 12.34 1.61 -1.92
N LYS A 109 12.15 2.42 -2.96
CA LYS A 109 13.12 3.44 -3.36
C LYS A 109 13.23 4.57 -2.35
N ALA A 110 12.10 5.08 -1.85
CA ALA A 110 12.08 6.24 -0.95
C ALA A 110 12.72 5.96 0.41
N SER A 111 12.70 4.71 0.87
CA SER A 111 13.34 4.28 2.13
C SER A 111 14.79 3.85 1.96
N ALA A 112 15.33 3.82 0.73
CA ALA A 112 16.73 3.51 0.51
C ALA A 112 17.61 4.60 1.15
N GLY A 113 18.64 4.19 1.89
CA GLY A 113 19.52 5.13 2.60
C GLY A 113 18.96 5.64 3.94
N HIS A 114 17.81 5.12 4.39
CA HIS A 114 17.18 5.50 5.65
C HIS A 114 17.05 4.32 6.62
N PRO A 115 18.16 3.77 7.15
CA PRO A 115 18.10 2.69 8.13
C PRO A 115 17.35 3.09 9.40
N GLU A 116 17.34 4.37 9.76
CA GLU A 116 16.62 4.93 10.91
C GLU A 116 15.09 4.86 10.80
N TYR A 117 14.56 4.51 9.63
CA TYR A 117 13.13 4.27 9.45
C TYR A 117 12.68 2.92 9.99
N PHE A 118 13.60 1.96 10.16
CA PHE A 118 13.28 0.58 10.49
C PHE A 118 13.78 0.24 11.89
N ALA A 119 12.98 -0.53 12.61
CA ALA A 119 13.40 -1.15 13.85
C ALA A 119 14.50 -2.20 13.57
N TYR A 120 15.09 -2.74 14.63
CA TYR A 120 16.21 -3.69 14.55
C TYR A 120 15.91 -4.96 13.73
N ASP A 121 14.64 -5.32 13.52
CA ASP A 121 14.24 -6.49 12.74
C ASP A 121 14.11 -6.22 11.23
N GLY A 122 14.24 -4.96 10.81
CA GLY A 122 14.10 -4.52 9.42
C GLY A 122 12.68 -4.63 8.85
N ILE A 123 11.67 -4.85 9.69
CA ILE A 123 10.28 -5.06 9.30
C ILE A 123 9.40 -3.95 9.86
N HIS A 124 9.47 -3.72 11.17
CA HIS A 124 8.66 -2.68 11.81
C HIS A 124 9.24 -1.30 11.50
N LEU A 125 8.37 -0.32 11.29
CA LEU A 125 8.80 1.07 11.15
C LEU A 125 8.92 1.74 12.50
N GLU A 126 10.03 2.44 12.68
CA GLU A 126 10.16 3.47 13.70
C GLU A 126 9.22 4.64 13.38
N TYR A 127 8.99 5.51 14.37
CA TYR A 127 8.08 6.66 14.20
C TYR A 127 8.47 7.55 13.01
N ALA A 128 9.78 7.75 12.79
CA ALA A 128 10.29 8.49 11.62
C ALA A 128 9.91 7.82 10.30
N GLY A 129 10.03 6.49 10.22
CA GLY A 129 9.61 5.70 9.06
C GLY A 129 8.11 5.77 8.82
N SER A 130 7.30 5.62 9.87
CA SER A 130 5.83 5.72 9.77
C SER A 130 5.38 7.09 9.26
N LYS A 131 6.05 8.17 9.69
CA LYS A 131 5.81 9.53 9.19
C LYS A 131 6.23 9.67 7.73
N ALA A 132 7.42 9.21 7.37
CA ALA A 132 7.93 9.28 5.99
C ALA A 132 7.03 8.51 5.00
N LEU A 133 6.60 7.30 5.37
CA LEU A 133 5.67 6.51 4.56
C LEU A 133 4.31 7.19 4.43
N THR A 134 3.76 7.71 5.53
CA THR A 134 2.51 8.49 5.51
C THR A 134 2.62 9.67 4.55
N ASP A 135 3.70 10.43 4.62
CA ASP A 135 3.93 11.63 3.80
C ASP A 135 4.05 11.26 2.31
N LEU A 136 4.73 10.15 2.01
CA LEU A 136 4.85 9.64 0.65
C LEU A 136 3.49 9.23 0.07
N ILE A 137 2.67 8.52 0.84
CA ILE A 137 1.32 8.10 0.41
C ILE A 137 0.46 9.34 0.14
N VAL A 138 0.40 10.29 1.09
CA VAL A 138 -0.40 11.52 0.96
C VAL A 138 0.03 12.32 -0.26
N LYS A 139 1.34 12.54 -0.45
CA LYS A 139 1.88 13.26 -1.62
C LYS A 139 1.50 12.59 -2.94
N THR A 140 1.53 11.26 -2.99
CA THR A 140 1.13 10.50 -4.18
C THR A 140 -0.37 10.68 -4.46
N MET A 141 -1.20 10.64 -3.42
CA MET A 141 -2.65 10.89 -3.52
C MET A 141 -3.00 12.30 -4.01
N GLU A 142 -2.26 13.30 -3.59
CA GLU A 142 -2.47 14.71 -3.98
C GLU A 142 -2.06 14.96 -5.44
N THR A 143 -0.91 14.43 -5.87
CA THR A 143 -0.37 14.62 -7.23
C THR A 143 -1.32 14.06 -8.29
N HIS A 144 -1.97 12.93 -8.02
CA HIS A 144 -2.95 12.34 -8.94
C HIS A 144 -4.36 12.93 -8.81
N ALA A 145 -4.64 13.68 -7.74
CA ALA A 145 -5.89 14.44 -7.62
C ALA A 145 -5.87 15.72 -8.47
N THR A 146 -4.71 16.36 -8.62
CA THR A 146 -4.56 17.59 -9.43
C THR A 146 -4.59 17.33 -10.93
N ASN A 147 -4.13 16.16 -11.38
CA ASN A 147 -4.08 15.78 -12.81
C ASN A 147 -5.45 15.34 -13.38
N LYS A 148 -6.53 15.40 -12.59
CA LYS A 148 -7.90 15.04 -12.99
C LYS A 148 -8.84 16.26 -13.14
N LYS A 149 -8.31 17.48 -13.07
CA LYS A 149 -9.02 18.71 -13.47
C LYS A 149 -8.62 19.09 -14.89
#